data_AF-A0A8T4UP31-F1
#
_entry.id   AF-A0A8T4UP31-F1
#
_cell.length_a   1.000
_cell.length_b   1.000
_cell.length_c   1.000
_cell.angle_alpha   90.00
_cell.angle_beta   90.00
_cell.angle_gamma   90.00
#
_symmetry.space_group_name_H-M   'P 1'
#
loop_
_entity.id
_entity.type
_entity.pdbx_description
1 polymer ?
#
loop_
_entity_poly.entity_id
_entity_poly.type
_entity_poly.pdbx_seq_one_letter_code
_entity_poly.pdbx_strand_id
1 'polypeptide(L)'
;MKPAIIGIDPGITSAYCVLSLDGEIIQTNSGKELTLSDMIKEIIAVCKPVIIGTDKARLPSFVDEVARKLGAEVVVPDSDLTKEEKRNIIFQFDLKGFYDNDHQADSLAAALYAYKKYLPKLQKVQRFLQEKNNGVNTKIVGKENEFLLLSLQTDMHFTKIYDILTKPASEHKIVGQVVGDNKITKKDFLHLFEKLSYFKEKNTFLDKNIEELKQQLQMLRSQNRSLQKRSASFNQKIDILFKFKEERMKYQTQEIQKQQKNAHALRKKVKSLFQFMGVIPQYQLVKKLPTLGQKEFFEINPVLSIADKDIILVENPDIYSEQILKELMDKGIIILTYKKPGKVIRFRFATALISSEDLIEENEHFALIKAELIEKKINREDVIDTIIREYKENRK
;
A
#
# COMPACT_ATOMS: atom_id res chain seq x y z
N MET A 1 0.32 14.87 -36.29
CA MET A 1 0.77 14.81 -34.89
C MET A 1 2.14 15.43 -34.79
N LYS A 2 2.38 16.23 -33.74
CA LYS A 2 3.67 16.90 -33.53
C LYS A 2 4.73 15.88 -33.05
N PRO A 3 5.96 15.94 -33.55
CA PRO A 3 7.06 15.12 -33.05
C PRO A 3 7.42 15.53 -31.61
N ALA A 4 7.78 14.55 -30.78
CA ALA A 4 8.08 14.77 -29.36
C ALA A 4 9.18 13.83 -28.85
N ILE A 5 9.76 14.21 -27.71
CA ILE A 5 10.71 13.43 -26.92
C ILE A 5 9.97 12.83 -25.75
N ILE A 6 10.25 11.57 -25.44
CA ILE A 6 9.60 10.86 -24.34
C ILE A 6 10.63 10.42 -23.33
N GLY A 7 10.43 10.71 -22.06
CA GLY A 7 11.21 10.11 -20.98
C GLY A 7 10.41 8.98 -20.35
N ILE A 8 11.07 7.85 -20.07
CA ILE A 8 10.45 6.69 -19.44
C ILE A 8 11.23 6.32 -18.18
N ASP A 9 10.52 6.16 -17.07
CA ASP A 9 11.03 5.57 -15.83
C ASP A 9 10.47 4.14 -15.69
N PRO A 10 11.29 3.09 -15.93
CA PRO A 10 10.85 1.71 -15.84
C PRO A 10 10.92 1.18 -14.40
N GLY A 11 9.82 0.60 -13.91
CA GLY A 11 9.77 0.03 -12.56
C GLY A 11 8.41 -0.61 -12.23
N ILE A 12 8.22 -0.97 -10.96
CA ILE A 12 6.92 -1.45 -10.44
C ILE A 12 5.85 -0.38 -10.66
N THR A 13 6.19 0.87 -10.42
CA THR A 13 5.44 2.03 -10.93
C THR A 13 6.17 2.50 -12.17
N SER A 14 5.56 2.35 -13.34
CA SER A 14 6.13 2.90 -14.57
C SER A 14 5.58 4.30 -14.79
N ALA A 15 6.43 5.21 -15.25
CA ALA A 15 6.04 6.58 -15.56
C ALA A 15 6.61 7.02 -16.91
N TYR A 16 5.93 7.96 -17.54
CA TYR A 16 6.41 8.59 -18.75
C TYR A 16 6.11 10.09 -18.77
N CYS A 17 6.97 10.82 -19.47
CA CYS A 17 6.83 12.25 -19.73
C CYS A 17 6.96 12.49 -21.23
N VAL A 18 6.04 13.26 -21.80
CA VAL A 18 6.07 13.70 -23.21
C VAL A 18 6.47 15.17 -23.24
N LEU A 19 7.58 15.45 -23.90
CA LEU A 19 8.16 16.77 -24.06
C LEU A 19 8.11 17.19 -25.54
N SER A 20 7.69 18.42 -25.82
CA SER A 20 7.80 19.00 -27.16
C SER A 20 9.26 19.16 -27.57
N LEU A 21 9.52 19.36 -28.86
CA LEU A 21 10.86 19.68 -29.35
C LEU A 21 11.32 21.10 -29.01
N ASP A 22 10.44 21.91 -28.43
CA ASP A 22 10.75 23.24 -27.88
C ASP A 22 11.08 23.17 -26.38
N GLY A 23 10.96 22.00 -25.75
CA GLY A 23 11.24 21.78 -24.33
C GLY A 23 10.05 22.00 -23.40
N GLU A 24 8.84 22.10 -23.94
CA GLU A 24 7.61 22.25 -23.15
C GLU A 24 7.02 20.88 -22.78
N ILE A 25 6.46 20.76 -21.57
CA ILE A 25 5.80 19.53 -21.13
C ILE A 25 4.41 19.45 -21.79
N ILE A 26 4.19 18.37 -22.54
CA ILE A 26 2.89 18.07 -23.16
C ILE A 26 2.03 17.23 -22.21
N GLN A 27 2.62 16.20 -21.61
CA GLN A 27 1.91 15.30 -20.69
C GLN A 27 2.88 14.54 -19.79
N THR A 28 2.48 14.30 -18.55
CA THR A 28 3.14 13.38 -17.60
C THR A 28 2.10 12.38 -17.07
N ASN A 29 2.50 11.12 -16.90
CA ASN A 29 1.64 10.11 -16.29
C ASN A 29 2.47 9.03 -15.58
N SER A 30 1.86 8.35 -14.61
CA SER A 30 2.50 7.28 -13.83
C SER A 30 1.47 6.29 -13.30
N GLY A 31 1.78 4.99 -13.30
CA GLY A 31 0.87 3.97 -12.76
C GLY A 31 1.57 2.67 -12.37
N LYS A 32 1.05 2.00 -11.34
CA LYS A 32 1.53 0.69 -10.88
C LYS A 32 1.15 -0.47 -11.81
N GLU A 33 0.11 -0.29 -12.62
CA GLU A 33 -0.38 -1.27 -13.59
C GLU A 33 -0.33 -0.72 -15.02
N LEU A 34 0.47 0.32 -15.27
CA LEU A 34 0.59 0.90 -16.60
C LEU A 34 1.28 -0.11 -17.53
N THR A 35 0.48 -0.84 -18.32
CA THR A 35 1.04 -1.83 -19.23
C THR A 35 1.76 -1.13 -20.38
N LEU A 36 2.71 -1.83 -21.00
CA LEU A 36 3.41 -1.35 -22.18
C LEU A 36 2.44 -0.94 -23.30
N SER A 37 1.35 -1.68 -23.47
CA SER A 37 0.35 -1.36 -24.52
C SER A 37 -0.43 -0.10 -24.20
N ASP A 38 -0.74 0.15 -22.92
CA ASP A 38 -1.49 1.34 -22.51
C ASP A 38 -0.61 2.59 -22.60
N MET A 39 0.64 2.50 -22.14
CA MET A 39 1.63 3.57 -22.31
C MET A 39 1.79 3.95 -23.80
N ILE A 40 1.96 2.97 -24.69
CA ILE A 40 2.07 3.23 -26.14
C ILE A 40 0.82 3.91 -26.70
N LYS A 41 -0.38 3.46 -26.32
CA LYS A 41 -1.64 4.06 -26.79
C LYS A 41 -1.77 5.51 -26.33
N GLU A 42 -1.50 5.78 -25.06
CA GLU A 42 -1.59 7.14 -24.49
C GLU A 42 -0.58 8.08 -25.17
N ILE A 43 0.64 7.61 -25.39
CA ILE A 43 1.69 8.35 -26.08
C ILE A 43 1.30 8.69 -27.53
N ILE A 44 0.87 7.70 -28.31
CA ILE A 44 0.53 7.88 -29.73
C ILE A 44 -0.69 8.80 -29.89
N ALA A 45 -1.62 8.80 -28.92
CA ALA A 45 -2.79 9.67 -28.96
C ALA A 45 -2.42 11.16 -28.95
N VAL A 46 -1.26 11.51 -28.39
CA VAL A 46 -0.91 12.90 -28.06
C VAL A 46 0.26 13.42 -28.92
N CYS A 47 1.19 12.55 -29.30
CA CYS A 47 2.37 12.94 -30.09
C CYS A 47 2.84 11.86 -31.07
N LYS A 48 3.77 12.24 -31.96
CA LYS A 48 4.59 11.30 -32.73
C LYS A 48 5.95 11.13 -32.03
N PRO A 49 6.22 10.00 -31.36
CA PRO A 49 7.48 9.82 -30.63
C PRO A 49 8.64 9.74 -31.60
N VAL A 50 9.71 10.51 -31.35
CA VAL A 50 10.93 10.48 -32.19
C VAL A 50 12.14 10.03 -31.39
N ILE A 51 12.22 10.45 -30.12
CA ILE A 51 13.34 10.17 -29.24
C ILE A 51 12.77 9.67 -27.91
N ILE A 52 13.38 8.64 -27.32
CA ILE A 52 13.05 8.10 -26.01
C ILE A 52 14.28 8.15 -25.10
N GLY A 53 14.18 8.85 -23.97
CA GLY A 53 15.19 8.91 -22.93
C GLY A 53 14.90 7.97 -21.76
N THR A 54 15.97 7.50 -21.12
CA THR A 54 15.95 6.73 -19.86
C THR A 54 16.99 7.29 -18.90
N ASP A 55 16.82 7.08 -17.60
CA ASP A 55 17.76 7.50 -16.55
C ASP A 55 18.88 6.48 -16.27
N LYS A 56 18.76 5.27 -16.85
CA LYS A 56 19.71 4.16 -16.72
C LYS A 56 20.74 4.10 -17.84
N ALA A 57 22.02 3.92 -17.48
CA ALA A 57 23.10 3.74 -18.46
C ALA A 57 22.94 2.44 -19.26
N ARG A 58 22.58 1.35 -18.58
CA ARG A 58 22.20 0.11 -19.26
C ARG A 58 20.75 0.20 -19.68
N LEU A 59 20.50 0.18 -20.99
CA LEU A 59 19.16 0.24 -21.57
C LEU A 59 18.22 -0.82 -20.96
N PRO A 60 17.15 -0.42 -20.25
CA PRO A 60 16.17 -1.34 -19.73
C PRO A 60 15.35 -1.99 -20.86
N SER A 61 15.05 -3.29 -20.74
CA SER A 61 14.31 -4.05 -21.77
C SER A 61 12.94 -3.45 -22.08
N PHE A 62 12.26 -2.93 -21.06
CA PHE A 62 10.97 -2.25 -21.21
C PHE A 62 11.08 -1.03 -22.13
N VAL A 63 12.13 -0.21 -21.95
CA VAL A 63 12.35 1.00 -22.75
C VAL A 63 12.72 0.64 -24.20
N ASP A 64 13.57 -0.37 -24.40
CA ASP A 64 13.91 -0.88 -25.75
C ASP A 64 12.66 -1.37 -26.49
N GLU A 65 11.79 -2.13 -25.81
CA GLU A 65 10.56 -2.63 -26.43
C GLU A 65 9.58 -1.50 -26.79
N VAL A 66 9.43 -0.50 -25.92
CA VAL A 66 8.62 0.69 -26.22
C VAL A 66 9.18 1.46 -27.41
N ALA A 67 10.50 1.71 -27.44
CA ALA A 67 11.16 2.42 -28.52
C ALA A 67 11.04 1.71 -29.87
N ARG A 68 11.24 0.39 -29.91
CA ARG A 68 11.08 -0.42 -31.12
C ARG A 68 9.66 -0.38 -31.67
N LYS A 69 8.65 -0.46 -30.79
CA LYS A 69 7.24 -0.40 -31.21
C LYS A 69 6.83 0.99 -31.69
N LEU A 70 7.43 2.04 -31.13
CA LEU A 70 7.17 3.42 -31.53
C LEU A 70 8.03 3.88 -32.72
N GLY A 71 9.08 3.14 -33.08
CA GLY A 71 10.03 3.52 -34.14
C GLY A 71 10.88 4.74 -33.75
N ALA A 72 11.17 4.90 -32.45
CA ALA A 72 11.87 6.04 -31.89
C ALA A 72 13.32 5.68 -31.52
N GLU A 73 14.22 6.66 -31.62
CA GLU A 73 15.62 6.49 -31.24
C GLU A 73 15.78 6.56 -29.72
N VAL A 74 16.65 5.72 -29.14
CA VAL A 74 16.84 5.65 -27.69
C VAL A 74 18.08 6.42 -27.25
N VAL A 75 17.94 7.22 -26.19
CA VAL A 75 19.01 7.96 -25.55
C VAL A 75 19.26 7.43 -24.15
N VAL A 76 20.45 6.88 -23.96
CA VAL A 76 20.97 6.47 -22.65
C VAL A 76 22.06 7.44 -22.18
N PRO A 77 22.18 7.67 -20.85
CA PRO A 77 23.31 8.36 -20.25
C PRO A 77 24.55 7.46 -20.15
N ASP A 78 25.74 8.06 -19.97
CA ASP A 78 26.99 7.31 -19.83
C ASP A 78 27.09 6.59 -18.48
N SER A 79 26.44 7.13 -17.45
CA SER A 79 26.25 6.55 -16.12
C SER A 79 24.81 6.74 -15.65
N ASP A 80 24.34 5.89 -14.74
CA ASP A 80 23.02 6.05 -14.12
C ASP A 80 22.87 7.45 -13.53
N LEU A 81 21.79 8.15 -13.87
CA LEU A 81 21.54 9.50 -13.35
C LEU A 81 21.28 9.43 -11.84
N THR A 82 22.11 10.12 -11.09
CA THR A 82 21.96 10.29 -9.64
C THR A 82 20.75 11.17 -9.31
N LYS A 83 20.21 11.04 -8.10
CA LYS A 83 19.09 11.87 -7.63
C LYS A 83 19.41 13.37 -7.72
N GLU A 84 20.66 13.75 -7.48
CA GLU A 84 21.10 15.14 -7.55
C GLU A 84 21.14 15.64 -9.00
N GLU A 85 21.66 14.85 -9.94
CA GLU A 85 21.67 15.17 -11.36
C GLU A 85 20.25 15.34 -11.92
N LYS A 86 19.33 14.43 -11.57
CA LYS A 86 17.92 14.53 -11.99
C LYS A 86 17.30 15.86 -11.52
N ARG A 87 17.50 16.21 -10.25
CA ARG A 87 17.01 17.48 -9.68
C ARG A 87 17.64 18.69 -10.34
N ASN A 88 18.95 18.65 -10.59
CA ASN A 88 19.68 19.74 -11.24
C ASN A 88 19.20 19.96 -12.67
N ILE A 89 18.93 18.88 -13.42
CA ILE A 89 18.37 18.97 -14.78
C ILE A 89 16.98 19.63 -14.73
N ILE A 90 16.08 19.17 -13.87
CA ILE A 90 14.72 19.75 -13.76
C ILE A 90 14.79 21.23 -13.36
N PHE A 91 15.70 21.58 -12.44
CA PHE A 91 15.89 22.96 -12.00
C PHE A 91 16.42 23.88 -13.10
N GLN A 92 17.31 23.38 -13.98
CA GLN A 92 17.84 24.16 -15.11
C GLN A 92 16.75 24.61 -16.10
N PHE A 93 15.64 23.89 -16.18
CA PHE A 93 14.51 24.21 -17.06
C PHE A 93 13.34 24.91 -16.35
N ASP A 94 13.47 25.21 -15.05
CA ASP A 94 12.43 25.83 -14.22
C ASP A 94 11.08 25.08 -14.21
N LEU A 95 11.14 23.74 -14.29
CA LEU A 95 9.96 22.88 -14.35
C LEU A 95 9.56 22.32 -12.98
N LYS A 96 9.89 23.03 -11.89
CA LYS A 96 9.48 22.64 -10.53
C LYS A 96 7.97 22.85 -10.37
N GLY A 97 7.23 21.76 -10.15
CA GLY A 97 5.77 21.77 -9.95
C GLY A 97 4.95 21.15 -11.07
N PHE A 98 5.60 20.65 -12.14
CA PHE A 98 4.93 19.97 -13.27
C PHE A 98 4.94 18.43 -13.15
N TYR A 99 5.16 17.92 -11.94
CA TYR A 99 5.14 16.50 -11.61
C TYR A 99 4.56 16.31 -10.20
N ASP A 100 3.76 15.25 -10.03
CA ASP A 100 3.04 14.96 -8.79
C ASP A 100 3.79 13.98 -7.88
N ASN A 101 4.73 13.21 -8.43
CA ASN A 101 5.45 12.17 -7.70
C ASN A 101 6.87 11.97 -8.22
N ASP A 102 7.68 11.24 -7.43
CA ASP A 102 9.09 10.97 -7.72
C ASP A 102 9.28 10.23 -9.06
N HIS A 103 8.35 9.35 -9.45
CA HIS A 103 8.43 8.62 -10.73
C HIS A 103 8.21 9.53 -11.94
N GLN A 104 7.25 10.45 -11.86
CA GLN A 104 7.04 11.46 -12.88
C GLN A 104 8.26 12.40 -12.97
N ALA A 105 8.84 12.79 -11.83
CA ALA A 105 10.08 13.57 -11.80
C ALA A 105 11.23 12.84 -12.50
N ASP A 106 11.39 11.54 -12.23
CA ASP A 106 12.42 10.71 -12.85
C ASP A 106 12.21 10.57 -14.38
N SER A 107 10.97 10.37 -14.81
CA SER A 107 10.62 10.34 -16.25
C SER A 107 10.84 11.70 -16.94
N LEU A 108 10.56 12.81 -16.25
CA LEU A 108 10.83 14.16 -16.76
C LEU A 108 12.33 14.41 -16.89
N ALA A 109 13.12 14.01 -15.89
CA ALA A 109 14.58 14.12 -15.95
C ALA A 109 15.16 13.32 -17.12
N ALA A 110 14.65 12.10 -17.38
CA ALA A 110 15.04 11.30 -18.54
C ALA A 110 14.69 11.98 -19.88
N ALA A 111 13.51 12.60 -19.98
CA ALA A 111 13.11 13.35 -21.17
C ALA A 111 14.02 14.58 -21.41
N LEU A 112 14.30 15.35 -20.35
CA LEU A 112 15.16 16.54 -20.40
C LEU A 112 16.62 16.19 -20.70
N TYR A 113 17.11 15.06 -20.19
CA TYR A 113 18.43 14.55 -20.54
C TYR A 113 18.54 14.28 -22.04
N ALA A 114 17.55 13.58 -22.61
CA ALA A 114 17.49 13.33 -24.06
C ALA A 114 17.37 14.63 -24.86
N TYR A 115 16.53 15.57 -24.41
CA TYR A 115 16.39 16.89 -25.01
C TYR A 115 17.72 17.65 -25.05
N LYS A 116 18.45 17.73 -23.93
CA LYS A 116 19.74 18.40 -23.84
C LYS A 116 20.77 17.81 -24.81
N LYS A 117 20.79 16.49 -24.98
CA LYS A 117 21.68 15.81 -25.93
C LYS A 117 21.34 16.15 -27.38
N TYR A 118 20.07 16.29 -27.72
CA TYR A 118 19.60 16.60 -29.08
C TYR A 118 19.46 18.09 -29.39
N LEU A 119 19.51 18.96 -28.39
CA LEU A 119 19.37 20.40 -28.52
C LEU A 119 20.27 20.99 -29.63
N PRO A 120 21.57 20.63 -29.75
CA PRO A 120 22.41 21.16 -30.83
C PRO A 120 21.94 20.75 -32.23
N LYS A 121 21.39 19.54 -32.38
CA LYS A 121 20.85 19.04 -33.67
C LYS A 121 19.52 19.73 -33.99
N LEU A 122 18.63 19.87 -33.00
CA LEU A 122 17.36 20.59 -33.14
C LEU A 122 17.57 22.06 -33.56
N GLN A 123 18.50 22.76 -32.90
CA GLN A 123 18.84 24.14 -33.24
C GLN A 123 19.39 24.28 -34.66
N LYS A 124 20.23 23.33 -35.13
CA LYS A 124 20.73 23.32 -36.51
C LYS A 124 19.60 23.14 -37.52
N VAL A 125 18.67 22.23 -37.25
CA VAL A 125 17.49 21.98 -38.09
C VAL A 125 16.59 23.22 -38.15
N GLN A 126 16.32 23.84 -36.99
CA GLN A 126 15.49 25.04 -36.91
C GLN A 126 16.12 26.23 -37.66
N ARG A 127 17.43 26.46 -37.50
CA ARG A 127 18.16 27.49 -38.26
C ARG A 127 18.08 27.25 -39.78
N PHE A 128 18.30 26.02 -40.21
CA PHE A 128 18.20 25.66 -41.63
C PHE A 128 16.79 25.92 -42.19
N LEU A 129 15.74 25.58 -41.44
CA LEU A 129 14.36 25.88 -41.82
C LEU A 129 14.09 27.39 -41.86
N GLN A 130 14.55 28.15 -40.88
CA GLN A 130 14.40 29.62 -40.84
C GLN A 130 15.10 30.30 -42.03
N GLU A 131 16.33 29.90 -42.36
CA GLU A 131 17.07 30.41 -43.53
C GLU A 131 16.34 30.15 -44.85
N LYS A 132 15.73 28.97 -45.00
CA LYS A 132 14.99 28.60 -46.21
C LYS A 132 13.61 29.24 -46.30
N ASN A 133 12.94 29.45 -45.16
CA ASN A 133 11.63 30.11 -45.10
C ASN A 133 11.74 31.64 -45.28
N ASN A 134 12.87 32.27 -44.93
CA ASN A 134 13.12 33.69 -45.20
C ASN A 134 13.46 33.97 -46.68
N GLY A 135 13.82 32.94 -47.45
CA GLY A 135 13.85 32.99 -48.91
C GLY A 135 12.45 32.70 -49.47
N VAL A 136 12.05 33.43 -50.52
CA VAL A 136 10.70 33.49 -51.14
C VAL A 136 10.12 32.13 -51.64
N ASN A 137 10.68 30.97 -51.30
CA ASN A 137 10.18 29.63 -51.65
C ASN A 137 9.51 28.94 -50.46
N THR A 138 8.28 29.31 -50.16
CA THR A 138 7.39 28.71 -49.14
C THR A 138 6.86 27.33 -49.56
N LYS A 139 7.72 26.39 -49.95
CA LYS A 139 7.30 25.03 -50.37
C LYS A 139 7.29 23.99 -49.24
N ILE A 140 7.85 24.31 -48.07
CA ILE A 140 7.87 23.41 -46.89
C ILE A 140 6.69 23.63 -45.94
N VAL A 141 5.89 24.67 -46.12
CA VAL A 141 4.74 24.98 -45.25
C VAL A 141 3.82 23.76 -45.14
N GLY A 142 3.75 23.17 -43.95
CA GLY A 142 2.98 21.94 -43.66
C GLY A 142 3.78 20.62 -43.60
N LYS A 143 5.04 20.59 -44.07
CA LYS A 143 5.96 19.43 -44.03
C LYS A 143 7.11 19.55 -43.04
N GLU A 144 7.12 20.58 -42.21
CA GLU A 144 8.16 20.85 -41.22
C GLU A 144 8.38 19.66 -40.27
N ASN A 145 7.28 19.01 -39.84
CA ASN A 145 7.33 17.83 -38.99
C ASN A 145 7.98 16.61 -39.69
N GLU A 146 7.80 16.45 -41.01
CA GLU A 146 8.44 15.39 -41.79
C GLU A 146 9.94 15.68 -42.00
N PHE A 147 10.29 16.94 -42.25
CA PHE A 147 11.68 17.37 -42.36
C PHE A 147 12.43 17.14 -41.05
N LEU A 148 11.83 17.52 -39.93
CA LEU A 148 12.38 17.35 -38.60
C LEU A 148 12.56 15.87 -38.26
N LEU A 149 11.57 15.04 -38.56
CA LEU A 149 11.65 13.59 -38.36
C LEU A 149 12.80 12.96 -39.16
N LEU A 150 12.86 13.23 -40.47
CA LEU A 150 13.91 12.70 -41.34
C LEU A 150 15.30 13.20 -40.92
N SER A 151 15.40 14.46 -40.51
CA SER A 151 16.66 15.05 -40.06
C SER A 151 17.15 14.44 -38.75
N LEU A 152 16.23 14.02 -37.87
CA LEU A 152 16.58 13.38 -36.61
C LEU A 152 16.96 11.91 -36.81
N GLN A 153 16.22 11.17 -37.64
CA GLN A 153 16.39 9.73 -37.86
C GLN A 153 17.46 9.35 -38.89
N THR A 154 17.91 10.27 -39.73
CA THR A 154 18.90 9.99 -40.80
C THR A 154 20.08 10.94 -40.74
N ASP A 155 21.27 10.44 -41.11
CA ASP A 155 22.50 11.25 -41.25
C ASP A 155 22.61 11.92 -42.62
N MET A 156 21.47 12.16 -43.29
CA MET A 156 21.45 12.84 -44.57
C MET A 156 21.71 14.35 -44.40
N HIS A 157 22.41 14.92 -45.38
CA HIS A 157 22.59 16.38 -45.44
C HIS A 157 21.24 17.08 -45.58
N PHE A 158 20.99 18.14 -44.80
CA PHE A 158 19.70 18.84 -44.75
C PHE A 158 19.19 19.30 -46.12
N THR A 159 20.09 19.64 -47.04
CA THR A 159 19.73 20.00 -48.43
C THR A 159 19.09 18.84 -49.20
N LYS A 160 19.56 17.60 -49.03
CA LYS A 160 18.95 16.42 -49.69
C LYS A 160 17.58 16.12 -49.13
N ILE A 161 17.40 16.25 -47.80
CA ILE A 161 16.09 16.07 -47.14
C ILE A 161 15.10 17.13 -47.63
N TYR A 162 15.57 18.37 -47.76
CA TYR A 162 14.78 19.48 -48.30
C TYR A 162 14.33 19.18 -49.74
N ASP A 163 15.25 18.70 -50.59
CA ASP A 163 14.95 18.35 -51.99
C ASP A 163 13.95 17.20 -52.10
N ILE A 164 14.05 16.19 -51.24
CA ILE A 164 13.10 15.05 -51.21
C ILE A 164 11.69 15.52 -50.84
N LEU A 165 11.56 16.43 -49.87
CA LEU A 165 10.24 16.88 -49.39
C LEU A 165 9.59 17.95 -50.28
N THR A 166 10.40 18.75 -50.98
CA THR A 166 9.93 19.87 -51.83
C THR A 166 9.72 19.49 -53.28
N LYS A 167 10.35 18.42 -53.78
CA LYS A 167 10.06 17.92 -55.13
C LYS A 167 8.73 17.17 -55.12
N PRO A 168 7.76 17.53 -55.98
CA PRO A 168 6.55 16.74 -56.16
C PRO A 168 6.91 15.32 -56.62
N ALA A 169 6.09 14.34 -56.25
CA ALA A 169 6.20 12.93 -56.64
C ALA A 169 5.91 12.70 -58.14
N SER A 170 6.34 13.61 -59.00
CA SER A 170 6.31 13.52 -60.45
C SER A 170 7.76 13.50 -60.93
N GLU A 171 8.13 12.39 -61.58
CA GLU A 171 9.44 12.09 -62.16
C GLU A 171 10.54 11.67 -61.17
N HIS A 172 10.41 10.47 -60.59
CA HIS A 172 11.53 9.56 -60.73
C HIS A 172 11.61 9.17 -62.21
N LYS A 173 12.17 10.07 -63.05
CA LYS A 173 12.78 9.63 -64.30
C LYS A 173 13.93 8.73 -63.88
N ILE A 174 13.68 7.42 -63.89
CA ILE A 174 14.73 6.46 -64.22
C ILE A 174 15.44 7.07 -65.42
N VAL A 175 16.73 7.33 -65.25
CA VAL A 175 17.64 7.93 -66.24
C VAL A 175 17.21 7.57 -67.66
N GLY A 176 16.54 8.50 -68.33
CA GLY A 176 16.22 8.42 -69.74
C GLY A 176 17.38 9.01 -70.53
N GLN A 177 18.39 8.18 -70.80
CA GLN A 177 19.45 8.30 -71.82
C GLN A 177 20.42 7.15 -71.48
N VAL A 178 20.43 6.03 -72.19
CA VAL A 178 20.80 5.86 -73.60
C VAL A 178 19.99 4.68 -74.18
N VAL A 179 19.01 4.95 -75.04
CA VAL A 179 18.59 3.96 -76.04
C VAL A 179 19.36 4.30 -77.30
N GLY A 180 20.58 3.77 -77.38
CA GLY A 180 21.15 3.49 -78.68
C GLY A 180 20.36 2.32 -79.27
N ASP A 181 20.14 2.32 -80.58
CA ASP A 181 19.50 1.23 -81.32
C ASP A 181 20.28 -0.08 -81.16
N ASN A 182 20.12 -0.75 -80.03
CA ASN A 182 20.54 -2.13 -79.86
C ASN A 182 19.47 -2.99 -80.51
N LYS A 183 19.76 -3.49 -81.72
CA LYS A 183 18.97 -4.57 -82.34
C LYS A 183 18.88 -5.72 -81.33
N ILE A 184 17.69 -5.93 -80.77
CA ILE A 184 17.39 -6.94 -79.75
C ILE A 184 17.87 -8.30 -80.27
N THR A 185 18.89 -8.86 -79.62
CA THR A 185 19.48 -10.13 -80.01
C THR A 185 18.65 -11.28 -79.43
N LYS A 186 18.60 -12.44 -80.08
CA LYS A 186 17.91 -13.65 -79.54
C LYS A 186 18.38 -14.02 -78.11
N LYS A 187 19.63 -13.69 -77.75
CA LYS A 187 20.17 -13.86 -76.39
C LYS A 187 19.51 -12.94 -75.36
N ASP A 188 19.19 -11.70 -75.71
CA ASP A 188 18.53 -10.75 -74.81
C ASP A 188 17.10 -11.20 -74.52
N PHE A 189 16.40 -11.72 -75.53
CA PHE A 189 15.06 -12.31 -75.37
C PHE A 189 15.08 -13.55 -74.48
N LEU A 190 16.08 -14.43 -74.64
CA LEU A 190 16.24 -15.62 -73.80
C LEU A 190 16.51 -15.24 -72.34
N HIS A 191 17.39 -14.28 -72.10
CA HIS A 191 17.70 -13.80 -70.75
C HIS A 191 16.50 -13.08 -70.09
N LEU A 192 15.71 -12.34 -70.89
CA LEU A 192 14.47 -11.73 -70.40
C LEU A 192 13.43 -12.81 -70.05
N PHE A 193 13.30 -13.85 -70.88
CA PHE A 193 12.37 -14.95 -70.66
C PHE A 193 12.73 -15.79 -69.42
N GLU A 194 14.02 -16.03 -69.18
CA GLU A 194 14.53 -16.65 -67.95
C GLU A 194 14.22 -15.80 -66.72
N LYS A 195 14.49 -14.49 -66.76
CA LYS A 195 14.14 -13.58 -65.66
C LYS A 195 12.64 -13.54 -65.41
N LEU A 196 11.82 -13.52 -66.45
CA LEU A 196 10.37 -13.46 -66.34
C LEU A 196 9.82 -14.77 -65.75
N SER A 197 10.39 -15.91 -66.13
CA SER A 197 10.07 -17.22 -65.54
C SER A 197 10.48 -17.28 -64.07
N TYR A 198 11.69 -16.84 -63.74
CA TYR A 198 12.18 -16.74 -62.36
C TYR A 198 11.31 -15.83 -61.48
N PHE A 199 10.91 -14.65 -61.98
CA PHE A 199 10.04 -13.75 -61.22
C PHE A 199 8.62 -14.30 -61.07
N LYS A 200 8.10 -15.05 -62.06
CA LYS A 200 6.81 -15.74 -61.93
C LYS A 200 6.87 -16.83 -60.86
N GLU A 201 7.91 -17.66 -60.85
CA GLU A 201 8.10 -18.69 -59.82
C GLU A 201 8.28 -18.07 -58.43
N LYS A 202 9.01 -16.96 -58.34
CA LYS A 202 9.17 -16.24 -57.07
C LYS A 202 7.84 -15.64 -56.57
N ASN A 203 7.02 -15.08 -57.46
CA ASN A 203 5.70 -14.57 -57.07
C ASN A 203 4.79 -15.69 -56.58
N THR A 204 4.73 -16.84 -57.27
CA THR A 204 3.90 -17.97 -56.80
C THR A 204 4.40 -18.53 -55.47
N PHE A 205 5.72 -18.55 -55.24
CA PHE A 205 6.29 -18.92 -53.95
C PHE A 205 5.96 -17.91 -52.84
N LEU A 206 6.06 -16.61 -53.13
CA LEU A 206 5.69 -15.56 -52.18
C LEU A 206 4.20 -15.58 -51.85
N ASP A 207 3.34 -15.82 -52.83
CA ASP A 207 1.89 -15.92 -52.63
C ASP A 207 1.54 -17.10 -51.71
N LYS A 208 2.18 -18.26 -51.91
CA LYS A 208 2.04 -19.42 -51.01
C LYS A 208 2.48 -19.09 -49.58
N ASN A 209 3.64 -18.44 -49.42
CA ASN A 209 4.10 -18.02 -48.09
C ASN A 209 3.12 -17.05 -47.44
N ILE A 210 2.56 -16.10 -48.20
CA ILE A 210 1.55 -15.16 -47.70
C ILE A 210 0.32 -15.90 -47.21
N GLU A 211 -0.14 -16.93 -47.91
CA GLU A 211 -1.26 -17.77 -47.46
C GLU A 211 -0.94 -18.55 -46.18
N GLU A 212 0.24 -19.17 -46.10
CA GLU A 212 0.69 -19.89 -44.90
C GLU A 212 0.81 -18.94 -43.69
N LEU A 213 1.42 -17.78 -43.87
CA LEU A 213 1.53 -16.73 -42.84
C LEU A 213 0.15 -16.24 -42.40
N LYS A 214 -0.81 -16.07 -43.32
CA LYS A 214 -2.19 -15.70 -42.98
C LYS A 214 -2.88 -16.77 -42.14
N GLN A 215 -2.71 -18.05 -42.48
CA GLN A 215 -3.27 -19.16 -41.71
C GLN A 215 -2.68 -19.23 -40.30
N GLN A 216 -1.35 -19.10 -40.17
CA GLN A 216 -0.68 -19.05 -38.87
C GLN A 216 -1.17 -17.87 -38.02
N LEU A 217 -1.34 -16.70 -38.63
CA LEU A 217 -1.82 -15.50 -37.94
C LEU A 217 -3.27 -15.68 -37.45
N GLN A 218 -4.11 -16.39 -38.22
CA GLN A 218 -5.46 -16.74 -37.80
C GLN A 218 -5.48 -17.73 -36.64
N MET A 219 -4.61 -18.75 -36.64
CA MET A 219 -4.43 -19.67 -35.52
C MET A 219 -3.93 -18.96 -34.26
N LEU A 220 -2.90 -18.11 -34.37
CA LEU A 220 -2.41 -17.34 -33.22
C LEU A 220 -3.49 -16.42 -32.65
N ARG A 221 -4.31 -15.80 -33.50
CA ARG A 221 -5.44 -14.96 -33.06
C ARG A 221 -6.50 -15.77 -32.32
N SER A 222 -6.83 -16.98 -32.78
CA SER A 222 -7.81 -17.83 -32.09
C SER A 222 -7.28 -18.33 -30.75
N GLN A 223 -6.01 -18.72 -30.68
CA GLN A 223 -5.32 -19.08 -29.45
C GLN A 223 -5.31 -17.93 -28.45
N ASN A 224 -4.92 -16.72 -28.88
CA ASN A 224 -4.94 -15.53 -28.03
C ASN A 224 -6.34 -15.22 -27.48
N ARG A 225 -7.38 -15.31 -28.30
CA ARG A 225 -8.77 -15.14 -27.83
C ARG A 225 -9.15 -16.17 -26.77
N SER A 226 -8.74 -17.43 -26.93
CA SER A 226 -9.02 -18.48 -25.95
C SER A 226 -8.27 -18.25 -24.63
N LEU A 227 -7.01 -17.80 -24.70
CA LEU A 227 -6.19 -17.48 -23.54
C LEU A 227 -6.73 -16.25 -22.79
N GLN A 228 -7.16 -15.21 -23.51
CA GLN A 228 -7.80 -14.03 -22.90
C GLN A 228 -9.10 -14.37 -22.19
N LYS A 229 -9.92 -15.27 -22.75
CA LYS A 229 -11.14 -15.74 -22.05
C LYS A 229 -10.80 -16.53 -20.79
N ARG A 230 -9.78 -17.38 -20.84
CA ARG A 230 -9.30 -18.14 -19.68
C ARG A 230 -8.73 -17.23 -18.60
N SER A 231 -7.92 -16.23 -18.95
CA SER A 231 -7.38 -15.28 -17.99
C SER A 231 -8.48 -14.43 -17.36
N ALA A 232 -9.48 -13.99 -18.13
CA ALA A 232 -10.62 -13.25 -17.59
C ALA A 232 -11.41 -14.08 -16.55
N SER A 233 -11.71 -15.35 -16.86
CA SER A 233 -12.38 -16.24 -15.90
C SER A 233 -11.53 -16.55 -14.66
N PHE A 234 -10.22 -16.67 -14.84
CA PHE A 234 -9.29 -16.88 -13.72
C PHE A 234 -9.20 -15.64 -12.82
N ASN A 235 -9.13 -14.44 -13.40
CA ASN A 235 -9.12 -13.17 -12.67
C ASN A 235 -10.42 -12.98 -11.88
N GLN A 236 -11.58 -13.29 -12.45
CA GLN A 236 -12.85 -13.24 -11.72
C GLN A 236 -12.87 -14.16 -10.49
N LYS A 237 -12.34 -15.39 -10.62
CA LYS A 237 -12.22 -16.32 -9.48
C LYS A 237 -11.27 -15.79 -8.41
N ILE A 238 -10.17 -15.17 -8.84
CA ILE A 238 -9.19 -14.54 -7.97
C ILE A 238 -9.84 -13.38 -7.20
N ASP A 239 -10.61 -12.51 -7.85
CA ASP A 239 -11.27 -11.38 -7.22
C ASP A 239 -12.27 -11.82 -6.15
N ILE A 240 -13.05 -12.87 -6.43
CA ILE A 240 -13.99 -13.45 -5.46
C ILE A 240 -13.21 -14.01 -4.25
N LEU A 241 -12.11 -14.72 -4.50
CA LEU A 241 -11.28 -15.27 -3.44
C LEU A 241 -10.62 -14.18 -2.59
N PHE A 242 -10.15 -13.10 -3.21
CA PHE A 242 -9.57 -11.96 -2.50
C PHE A 242 -10.59 -11.27 -1.62
N LYS A 243 -11.81 -10.99 -2.14
CA LYS A 243 -12.89 -10.41 -1.33
C LYS A 243 -13.21 -11.27 -0.10
N PHE A 244 -13.34 -12.58 -0.29
CA PHE A 244 -13.59 -13.49 0.83
C PHE A 244 -12.44 -13.51 1.85
N LYS A 245 -11.19 -13.49 1.38
CA LYS A 245 -10.01 -13.41 2.25
C LYS A 245 -9.95 -12.08 3.00
N GLU A 246 -10.28 -10.96 2.37
CA GLU A 246 -10.32 -9.64 3.02
C GLU A 246 -11.37 -9.58 4.12
N GLU A 247 -12.58 -10.07 3.87
CA GLU A 247 -13.65 -10.13 4.88
C GLU A 247 -13.24 -10.98 6.07
N ARG A 248 -12.68 -12.16 5.81
CA ARG A 248 -12.18 -13.05 6.87
C ARG A 248 -11.03 -12.41 7.65
N MET A 249 -10.12 -11.71 6.97
CA MET A 249 -9.01 -11.01 7.60
C MET A 249 -9.53 -9.90 8.52
N LYS A 250 -10.51 -9.10 8.07
CA LYS A 250 -11.16 -8.07 8.89
C LYS A 250 -11.78 -8.67 10.15
N TYR A 251 -12.55 -9.76 10.02
CA TYR A 251 -13.14 -10.45 11.17
C TYR A 251 -12.06 -10.94 12.15
N GLN A 252 -11.01 -11.59 11.64
CA GLN A 252 -9.91 -12.07 12.47
C GLN A 252 -9.17 -10.93 13.17
N THR A 253 -8.93 -9.80 12.49
CA THR A 253 -8.31 -8.62 13.11
C THR A 253 -9.19 -8.06 14.23
N GLN A 254 -10.51 -7.99 14.04
CA GLN A 254 -11.43 -7.54 15.09
C GLN A 254 -11.42 -8.46 16.31
N GLU A 255 -11.42 -9.79 16.10
CA GLU A 255 -11.36 -10.76 17.19
C GLU A 255 -10.03 -10.68 17.95
N ILE A 256 -8.90 -10.54 17.24
CA ILE A 256 -7.58 -10.33 17.87
C ILE A 256 -7.59 -9.05 18.72
N GLN A 257 -8.17 -7.95 18.22
CA GLN A 257 -8.25 -6.70 18.98
C GLN A 257 -9.10 -6.85 20.25
N LYS A 258 -10.24 -7.56 20.19
CA LYS A 258 -11.06 -7.85 21.39
C LYS A 258 -10.27 -8.67 22.40
N GLN A 259 -9.59 -9.72 21.94
CA GLN A 259 -8.77 -10.58 22.81
C GLN A 259 -7.61 -9.79 23.45
N GLN A 260 -6.96 -8.90 22.71
CA GLN A 260 -5.90 -8.04 23.25
C GLN A 260 -6.43 -7.07 24.31
N LYS A 261 -7.61 -6.46 24.09
CA LYS A 261 -8.26 -5.62 25.10
C LYS A 261 -8.57 -6.40 26.38
N ASN A 262 -9.11 -7.62 26.23
CA ASN A 262 -9.40 -8.49 27.37
C ASN A 262 -8.12 -8.90 28.11
N ALA A 263 -7.08 -9.30 27.38
CA ALA A 263 -5.78 -9.65 27.96
C ALA A 263 -5.15 -8.45 28.69
N HIS A 264 -5.27 -7.24 28.15
CA HIS A 264 -4.78 -6.02 28.78
C HIS A 264 -5.55 -5.68 30.06
N ALA A 265 -6.89 -5.80 30.04
CA ALA A 265 -7.72 -5.61 31.23
C ALA A 265 -7.39 -6.64 32.32
N LEU A 266 -7.21 -7.91 31.95
CA LEU A 266 -6.83 -8.97 32.90
C LEU A 266 -5.43 -8.73 33.48
N ARG A 267 -4.45 -8.32 32.67
CA ARG A 267 -3.11 -7.94 33.15
C ARG A 267 -3.16 -6.79 34.14
N LYS A 268 -4.04 -5.79 33.93
CA LYS A 268 -4.26 -4.71 34.90
C LYS A 268 -4.81 -5.24 36.23
N LYS A 269 -5.83 -6.10 36.18
CA LYS A 269 -6.38 -6.76 37.38
C LYS A 269 -5.33 -7.60 38.12
N VAL A 270 -4.51 -8.35 37.40
CA VAL A 270 -3.41 -9.12 37.99
C VAL A 270 -2.37 -8.21 38.65
N LYS A 271 -2.04 -7.08 38.01
CA LYS A 271 -1.11 -6.10 38.60
C LYS A 271 -1.66 -5.47 39.88
N SER A 272 -2.95 -5.11 39.92
CA SER A 272 -3.57 -4.58 41.14
C SER A 272 -3.61 -5.62 42.25
N LEU A 273 -3.85 -6.90 41.92
CA LEU A 273 -3.77 -7.98 42.91
C LEU A 273 -2.34 -8.15 43.47
N PHE A 274 -1.30 -8.08 42.63
CA PHE A 274 0.08 -8.14 43.12
C PHE A 274 0.46 -6.92 43.98
N GLN A 275 -0.05 -5.73 43.65
CA GLN A 275 0.12 -4.54 44.49
C GLN A 275 -0.54 -4.75 45.85
N PHE A 276 -1.78 -5.21 45.86
CA PHE A 276 -2.51 -5.56 47.07
C PHE A 276 -1.77 -6.60 47.92
N MET A 277 -1.23 -7.65 47.29
CA MET A 277 -0.45 -8.68 48.00
C MET A 277 0.87 -8.16 48.58
N GLY A 278 1.54 -7.21 47.92
CA GLY A 278 2.79 -6.61 48.39
C GLY A 278 2.63 -5.79 49.68
N VAL A 279 1.40 -5.35 49.98
CA VAL A 279 1.07 -4.50 51.13
C VAL A 279 0.70 -5.33 52.37
N ILE A 280 0.39 -6.63 52.21
CA ILE A 280 0.02 -7.56 53.29
C ILE A 280 1.02 -7.62 54.46
N PRO A 281 2.35 -7.59 54.30
CA PRO A 281 3.28 -7.75 55.43
C PRO A 281 3.13 -6.70 56.54
N GLN A 282 2.51 -5.55 56.25
CA GLN A 282 2.32 -4.44 57.21
C GLN A 282 0.89 -4.34 57.74
N TYR A 283 -0.06 -5.13 57.20
CA TYR A 283 -1.49 -4.97 57.47
C TYR A 283 -2.22 -6.31 57.57
N GLN A 284 -3.28 -6.35 58.36
CA GLN A 284 -4.10 -7.54 58.51
C GLN A 284 -5.02 -7.71 57.31
N LEU A 285 -4.95 -8.86 56.64
CA LEU A 285 -5.87 -9.24 55.58
C LEU A 285 -7.20 -9.68 56.18
N VAL A 286 -8.28 -9.03 55.75
CA VAL A 286 -9.65 -9.31 56.17
C VAL A 286 -10.46 -9.79 54.97
N LYS A 287 -11.24 -10.86 55.15
CA LYS A 287 -12.07 -11.45 54.09
C LYS A 287 -13.36 -10.65 53.97
N LYS A 288 -13.75 -10.23 52.78
CA LYS A 288 -14.93 -9.39 52.58
C LYS A 288 -16.12 -10.21 52.09
N LEU A 289 -17.26 -10.05 52.75
CA LEU A 289 -18.54 -10.60 52.33
C LEU A 289 -19.59 -9.48 52.18
N PRO A 290 -20.37 -9.46 51.08
CA PRO A 290 -21.44 -8.48 50.93
C PRO A 290 -22.59 -8.73 51.92
N THR A 291 -22.97 -10.00 52.12
CA THR A 291 -24.03 -10.46 53.03
C THR A 291 -23.67 -11.80 53.66
N LEU A 292 -24.43 -12.22 54.69
CA LEU A 292 -24.32 -13.54 55.32
C LEU A 292 -25.39 -14.52 54.80
N GLY A 293 -25.86 -14.31 53.56
CA GLY A 293 -26.86 -15.13 52.90
C GLY A 293 -26.30 -16.45 52.38
N GLN A 294 -27.18 -17.48 52.27
CA GLN A 294 -26.78 -18.81 51.81
C GLN A 294 -26.16 -18.82 50.42
N LYS A 295 -26.79 -18.15 49.47
CA LYS A 295 -26.36 -18.17 48.08
C LYS A 295 -25.01 -17.47 47.92
N GLU A 296 -24.89 -16.27 48.49
CA GLU A 296 -23.68 -15.46 48.41
C GLU A 296 -22.49 -16.14 49.09
N PHE A 297 -22.72 -16.78 50.24
CA PHE A 297 -21.67 -17.51 50.94
C PHE A 297 -21.16 -18.70 50.12
N PHE A 298 -22.04 -19.52 49.55
CA PHE A 298 -21.59 -20.68 48.74
C PHE A 298 -20.90 -20.26 47.44
N GLU A 299 -21.24 -19.12 46.85
CA GLU A 299 -20.59 -18.59 45.66
C GLU A 299 -19.19 -18.04 45.96
N ILE A 300 -19.02 -17.35 47.10
CA ILE A 300 -17.79 -16.61 47.42
C ILE A 300 -16.83 -17.43 48.29
N ASN A 301 -17.32 -18.32 49.15
CA ASN A 301 -16.50 -19.12 50.07
C ASN A 301 -15.45 -20.03 49.38
N PRO A 302 -15.66 -20.59 48.17
CA PRO A 302 -14.60 -21.31 47.45
C PRO A 302 -13.38 -20.43 47.14
N VAL A 303 -13.59 -19.12 46.95
CA VAL A 303 -12.52 -18.14 46.69
C VAL A 303 -11.89 -17.65 47.99
N LEU A 304 -12.70 -17.44 49.05
CA LEU A 304 -12.23 -16.90 50.33
C LEU A 304 -11.63 -17.96 51.26
N SER A 305 -12.05 -19.22 51.14
CA SER A 305 -11.67 -20.35 52.00
C SER A 305 -11.66 -19.97 53.48
N ILE A 306 -12.83 -19.61 54.03
CA ILE A 306 -12.96 -19.13 55.41
C ILE A 306 -12.62 -20.25 56.41
N ALA A 307 -11.62 -20.00 57.24
CA ALA A 307 -11.05 -20.89 58.23
C ALA A 307 -11.36 -20.42 59.66
N ASP A 308 -10.96 -21.21 60.65
CA ASP A 308 -11.21 -20.93 62.06
C ASP A 308 -10.47 -19.65 62.50
N LYS A 309 -11.15 -18.80 63.28
CA LYS A 309 -10.65 -17.52 63.81
C LYS A 309 -10.34 -16.43 62.77
N ASP A 310 -10.86 -16.59 61.55
CA ASP A 310 -10.74 -15.54 60.54
C ASP A 310 -11.52 -14.27 60.92
N ILE A 311 -11.07 -13.15 60.37
CA ILE A 311 -11.75 -11.86 60.47
C ILE A 311 -12.46 -11.58 59.15
N ILE A 312 -13.77 -11.30 59.22
CA ILE A 312 -14.62 -11.06 58.07
C ILE A 312 -15.22 -9.65 58.13
N LEU A 313 -15.07 -8.89 57.06
CA LEU A 313 -15.75 -7.61 56.85
C LEU A 313 -17.06 -7.86 56.12
N VAL A 314 -18.18 -7.53 56.77
CA VAL A 314 -19.52 -7.71 56.23
C VAL A 314 -20.14 -6.35 55.94
N GLU A 315 -20.50 -6.09 54.68
CA GLU A 315 -21.12 -4.83 54.27
C GLU A 315 -22.53 -4.66 54.86
N ASN A 316 -23.37 -5.68 54.69
CA ASN A 316 -24.74 -5.70 55.17
C ASN A 316 -24.95 -6.90 56.12
N PRO A 317 -24.65 -6.73 57.42
CA PRO A 317 -24.75 -7.81 58.39
C PRO A 317 -26.19 -8.30 58.58
N ASP A 318 -27.20 -7.44 58.42
CA ASP A 318 -28.59 -7.77 58.73
C ASP A 318 -29.26 -8.79 57.77
N ILE A 319 -28.62 -9.11 56.64
CA ILE A 319 -29.08 -10.14 55.70
C ILE A 319 -28.29 -11.41 55.96
N TYR A 320 -28.90 -12.39 56.63
CA TYR A 320 -28.25 -13.62 57.05
C TYR A 320 -29.15 -14.86 56.97
N SER A 321 -28.52 -16.04 56.88
CA SER A 321 -29.17 -17.33 57.13
C SER A 321 -28.72 -17.93 58.46
N GLU A 322 -29.66 -18.47 59.24
CA GLU A 322 -29.39 -19.13 60.53
C GLU A 322 -28.39 -20.29 60.41
N GLN A 323 -28.35 -20.98 59.27
CA GLN A 323 -27.40 -22.07 59.05
C GLN A 323 -25.96 -21.56 58.94
N ILE A 324 -25.74 -20.46 58.22
CA ILE A 324 -24.41 -19.86 58.08
C ILE A 324 -23.96 -19.24 59.38
N LEU A 325 -24.87 -18.58 60.12
CA LEU A 325 -24.52 -18.05 61.43
C LEU A 325 -24.02 -19.16 62.36
N LYS A 326 -24.64 -20.34 62.35
CA LYS A 326 -24.14 -21.50 63.12
C LYS A 326 -22.75 -21.94 62.66
N GLU A 327 -22.57 -22.10 61.35
CA GLU A 327 -21.27 -22.50 60.79
C GLU A 327 -20.16 -21.49 61.12
N LEU A 328 -20.43 -20.19 61.06
CA LEU A 328 -19.46 -19.15 61.37
C LEU A 328 -19.21 -19.02 62.89
N MET A 329 -20.21 -19.32 63.73
CA MET A 329 -20.04 -19.37 65.19
C MET A 329 -19.12 -20.52 65.59
N ASP A 330 -19.32 -21.71 65.01
CA ASP A 330 -18.50 -22.89 65.30
C ASP A 330 -17.02 -22.66 64.93
N LYS A 331 -16.77 -21.80 63.93
CA LYS A 331 -15.43 -21.38 63.47
C LYS A 331 -14.82 -20.24 64.29
N GLY A 332 -15.55 -19.63 65.23
CA GLY A 332 -15.03 -18.57 66.11
C GLY A 332 -14.62 -17.28 65.40
N ILE A 333 -15.39 -16.87 64.39
CA ILE A 333 -15.06 -15.75 63.49
C ILE A 333 -15.35 -14.38 64.12
N ILE A 334 -14.54 -13.38 63.78
CA ILE A 334 -14.74 -11.98 64.16
C ILE A 334 -15.38 -11.22 62.99
N ILE A 335 -16.44 -10.44 63.25
CA ILE A 335 -17.19 -9.73 62.21
C ILE A 335 -16.94 -8.21 62.30
N LEU A 336 -16.35 -7.64 61.26
CA LEU A 336 -16.21 -6.20 61.07
C LEU A 336 -17.37 -5.68 60.24
N THR A 337 -17.90 -4.50 60.58
CA THR A 337 -19.06 -3.91 59.88
C THR A 337 -18.89 -2.41 59.69
N TYR A 338 -19.41 -1.87 58.59
CA TYR A 338 -19.47 -0.41 58.36
C TYR A 338 -20.62 0.27 59.11
N LYS A 339 -21.65 -0.50 59.46
CA LYS A 339 -22.86 -0.04 60.15
C LYS A 339 -23.12 -0.92 61.35
N LYS A 340 -23.67 -0.33 62.40
CA LYS A 340 -23.98 -1.03 63.64
C LYS A 340 -24.94 -2.21 63.36
N PRO A 341 -24.51 -3.47 63.55
CA PRO A 341 -25.30 -4.64 63.15
C PRO A 341 -26.54 -4.87 64.01
N GLY A 342 -27.51 -5.67 63.57
CA GLY A 342 -28.65 -6.09 64.38
C GLY A 342 -28.27 -6.78 65.71
N LYS A 343 -29.21 -6.85 66.66
CA LYS A 343 -29.00 -7.44 68.00
C LYS A 343 -28.52 -8.89 67.96
N VAL A 344 -28.94 -9.66 66.95
CA VAL A 344 -28.63 -11.09 66.80
C VAL A 344 -27.14 -11.30 66.52
N ILE A 345 -26.53 -10.46 65.70
CA ILE A 345 -25.13 -10.58 65.29
C ILE A 345 -24.20 -10.11 66.40
N ARG A 346 -24.51 -8.98 67.06
CA ARG A 346 -23.77 -8.51 68.24
C ARG A 346 -23.76 -9.51 69.39
N PHE A 347 -24.84 -10.27 69.57
CA PHE A 347 -24.91 -11.24 70.66
C PHE A 347 -24.14 -12.53 70.37
N ARG A 348 -23.99 -12.88 69.08
CA ARG A 348 -23.43 -14.17 68.64
C ARG A 348 -21.98 -14.09 68.19
N PHE A 349 -21.48 -12.90 67.85
CA PHE A 349 -20.12 -12.68 67.34
C PHE A 349 -19.46 -11.50 68.04
N ALA A 350 -18.13 -11.55 68.16
CA ALA A 350 -17.34 -10.37 68.47
C ALA A 350 -17.42 -9.43 67.25
N THR A 351 -18.05 -8.27 67.43
CA THR A 351 -18.19 -7.27 66.38
C THR A 351 -17.21 -6.13 66.57
N ALA A 352 -16.85 -5.45 65.48
CA ALA A 352 -16.22 -4.14 65.56
C ALA A 352 -16.71 -3.24 64.43
N LEU A 353 -17.01 -1.99 64.77
CA LEU A 353 -17.38 -0.96 63.79
C LEU A 353 -16.16 -0.34 63.13
N ILE A 354 -16.10 -0.38 61.80
CA ILE A 354 -15.01 0.14 60.99
C ILE A 354 -15.49 1.29 60.11
N SER A 355 -14.69 2.36 60.06
CA SER A 355 -14.93 3.52 59.20
C SER A 355 -14.06 3.43 57.95
N SER A 356 -14.43 4.19 56.90
CA SER A 356 -13.65 4.27 55.65
C SER A 356 -12.20 4.73 55.84
N GLU A 357 -11.91 5.44 56.93
CA GLU A 357 -10.56 5.92 57.29
C GLU A 357 -9.64 4.82 57.87
N ASP A 358 -10.23 3.72 58.33
CA ASP A 358 -9.50 2.58 58.91
C ASP A 358 -9.04 1.57 57.83
N LEU A 359 -9.52 1.74 56.59
CA LEU A 359 -9.21 0.91 55.43
C LEU A 359 -8.08 1.52 54.63
N ILE A 360 -7.09 0.69 54.29
CA ILE A 360 -5.95 1.12 53.48
C ILE A 360 -6.19 0.79 52.02
N GLU A 361 -6.70 -0.40 51.75
CA GLU A 361 -7.05 -0.84 50.40
C GLU A 361 -8.16 -1.89 50.49
N GLU A 362 -9.09 -1.83 49.53
CA GLU A 362 -10.26 -2.70 49.47
C GLU A 362 -10.45 -3.20 48.04
N ASN A 363 -10.60 -4.51 47.89
CA ASN A 363 -10.94 -5.20 46.65
C ASN A 363 -12.27 -5.94 46.82
N GLU A 364 -12.76 -6.55 45.75
CA GLU A 364 -14.06 -7.24 45.70
C GLU A 364 -14.22 -8.33 46.79
N HIS A 365 -13.12 -8.98 47.18
CA HIS A 365 -13.12 -10.12 48.11
C HIS A 365 -12.28 -9.90 49.38
N PHE A 366 -11.45 -8.85 49.43
CA PHE A 366 -10.50 -8.67 50.54
C PHE A 366 -10.34 -7.20 50.90
N ALA A 367 -10.04 -6.94 52.17
CA ALA A 367 -9.74 -5.61 52.70
C ALA A 367 -8.47 -5.67 53.56
N LEU A 368 -7.65 -4.60 53.51
CA LEU A 368 -6.46 -4.45 54.35
C LEU A 368 -6.71 -3.42 55.44
N ILE A 369 -6.46 -3.82 56.69
CA ILE A 369 -6.74 -3.04 57.89
C ILE A 369 -5.51 -3.07 58.81
N LYS A 370 -5.23 -1.98 59.52
CA LYS A 370 -4.14 -1.95 60.51
C LYS A 370 -4.49 -2.87 61.69
N ALA A 371 -3.63 -3.85 61.99
CA ALA A 371 -3.86 -4.83 63.07
C ALA A 371 -4.13 -4.16 64.43
N GLU A 372 -3.41 -3.07 64.74
CA GLU A 372 -3.55 -2.31 65.99
C GLU A 372 -4.95 -1.68 66.19
N LEU A 373 -5.67 -1.39 65.11
CA LEU A 373 -7.03 -0.80 65.18
C LEU A 373 -8.08 -1.85 65.51
N ILE A 374 -7.87 -3.09 65.06
CA ILE A 374 -8.79 -4.20 65.28
C ILE A 374 -8.78 -4.58 66.77
N GLU A 375 -7.60 -4.80 67.36
CA GLU A 375 -7.46 -5.17 68.77
C GLU A 375 -8.02 -4.11 69.72
N LYS A 376 -7.81 -2.81 69.43
CA LYS A 376 -8.33 -1.69 70.24
C LYS A 376 -9.85 -1.58 70.19
N LYS A 377 -10.48 -1.91 69.06
CA LYS A 377 -11.93 -1.80 68.89
C LYS A 377 -12.68 -3.01 69.46
N ILE A 378 -12.11 -4.21 69.32
CA ILE A 378 -12.66 -5.43 69.94
C ILE A 378 -12.65 -5.30 71.46
N ASN A 379 -11.52 -4.90 72.06
CA ASN A 379 -11.42 -4.71 73.52
C ASN A 379 -12.38 -3.64 74.06
N ARG A 380 -12.77 -2.64 73.26
CA ARG A 380 -13.76 -1.63 73.66
C ARG A 380 -15.19 -2.15 73.61
N GLU A 381 -15.56 -2.94 72.60
CA GLU A 381 -16.91 -3.52 72.50
C GLU A 381 -17.10 -4.64 73.54
N ASP A 382 -16.10 -5.49 73.78
CA ASP A 382 -16.16 -6.55 74.80
C ASP A 382 -16.36 -5.98 76.22
N VAL A 383 -15.69 -4.88 76.57
CA VAL A 383 -15.87 -4.21 77.86
C VAL A 383 -17.30 -3.66 77.99
N ILE A 384 -17.87 -3.10 76.92
CA ILE A 384 -19.24 -2.57 76.92
C ILE A 384 -20.27 -3.71 77.04
N ASP A 385 -20.07 -4.82 76.32
CA ASP A 385 -20.98 -5.96 76.40
C ASP A 385 -20.89 -6.71 77.74
N THR A 386 -19.72 -6.72 78.37
CA THR A 386 -19.54 -7.24 79.73
C THR A 386 -20.29 -6.38 80.75
N ILE A 387 -20.19 -5.06 80.66
CA ILE A 387 -20.94 -4.11 81.52
C ILE A 387 -22.45 -4.26 81.30
N ILE A 388 -22.92 -4.49 80.07
CA ILE A 388 -24.34 -4.71 79.77
C ILE A 388 -24.84 -6.06 80.31
N ARG A 389 -24.00 -7.11 80.37
CA ARG A 389 -24.34 -8.39 81.02
C ARG A 389 -24.52 -8.22 82.52
N GLU A 390 -23.55 -7.61 83.21
CA GLU A 390 -23.64 -7.36 84.65
C GLU A 390 -24.88 -6.52 85.02
N TYR A 391 -25.22 -5.53 84.18
CA TYR A 391 -26.42 -4.71 84.42
C TYR A 391 -27.75 -5.45 84.22
N LYS A 392 -27.78 -6.51 83.40
CA LYS A 392 -28.98 -7.33 83.16
C LYS A 392 -29.13 -8.46 84.17
N GLU A 393 -28.03 -9.02 84.65
CA GLU A 393 -28.05 -10.03 85.71
C GLU A 393 -28.44 -9.42 87.06
N ASN A 394 -27.99 -8.20 87.36
CA ASN A 394 -28.40 -7.46 88.57
C ASN A 394 -29.85 -6.93 88.55
N ARG A 395 -30.63 -7.22 87.51
CA ARG A 395 -32.04 -6.83 87.36
C ARG A 395 -33.01 -8.02 87.37
N LYS A 396 -32.55 -9.24 87.66
CA LYS A 396 -33.41 -10.41 87.84
C LYS A 396 -33.71 -10.68 89.31
#